data_AF-A0A936JLU7-F1
#
_entry.id   AF-A0A936JLU7-F1
#
_cell.length_a   1.000
_cell.length_b   1.000
_cell.length_c   1.000
_cell.angle_alpha   90.00
_cell.angle_beta   90.00
_cell.angle_gamma   90.00
#
_symmetry.space_group_name_H-M   'P 1'
#
loop_
_entity.id
_entity.type
_entity.pdbx_description
1 polymer ?
#
loop_
_entity_poly.entity_id
_entity_poly.type
_entity_poly.pdbx_seq_one_letter_code
_entity_poly.pdbx_strand_id
1 'polypeptide(L)' 'MATRLTGWAAIAFAEKNNCKLSKKADPTEPARDDVEIAEARRIAQIAPDLIYVDFDELPPTNVA' A
#
# COMPACT_ATOMS: atom_id res chain seq x y z
N MET A 1 14.32 3.24 -6.41
CA MET A 1 13.86 1.86 -6.72
C MET A 1 12.67 1.68 -5.84
N ALA A 2 11.46 1.60 -6.40
CA ALA A 2 10.25 1.53 -5.59
C ALA A 2 10.24 0.21 -4.79
N THR A 3 10.27 0.32 -3.47
CA THR A 3 10.12 -0.81 -2.56
C THR A 3 8.62 -1.06 -2.40
N ARG A 4 8.20 -2.31 -2.65
CA ARG A 4 6.80 -2.72 -2.56
C ARG A 4 6.56 -3.52 -1.30
N LEU A 5 5.59 -3.11 -0.49
CA LEU A 5 5.04 -3.92 0.59
C LEU A 5 3.64 -4.40 0.23
N THR A 6 3.23 -5.56 0.75
CA THR A 6 1.92 -6.17 0.50
C THR A 6 1.20 -6.54 1.80
N GLY A 7 -0.12 -6.67 1.73
CA GLY A 7 -0.98 -7.11 2.83
C GLY A 7 -0.87 -6.24 4.07
N TRP A 8 -0.82 -6.88 5.24
CA TRP A 8 -0.79 -6.19 6.53
C TRP A 8 0.45 -5.31 6.73
N ALA A 9 1.59 -5.70 6.15
CA ALA A 9 2.81 -4.89 6.19
C ALA A 9 2.64 -3.58 5.41
N ALA A 10 1.97 -3.63 4.25
CA ALA A 10 1.64 -2.43 3.48
C ALA A 10 0.74 -1.48 4.27
N ILE A 11 -0.28 -2.02 4.95
CA ILE A 11 -1.21 -1.24 5.78
C ILE A 11 -0.48 -0.56 6.94
N ALA A 12 0.35 -1.30 7.66
CA ALA A 12 1.12 -0.75 8.78
C ALA A 12 2.11 0.34 8.31
N PHE A 13 2.70 0.16 7.13
CA PHE A 13 3.59 1.17 6.53
C PHE A 13 2.82 2.42 6.12
N ALA A 14 1.68 2.25 5.43
CA ALA A 14 0.82 3.33 5.00
C ALA A 14 0.26 4.14 6.18
N GLU A 15 -0.10 3.47 7.28
CA GLU A 15 -0.55 4.11 8.52
C GLU A 15 0.54 4.96 9.18
N LYS A 16 1.78 4.44 9.24
CA LYS A 16 2.91 5.16 9.84
C LYS A 16 3.35 6.37 9.01
N ASN A 17 3.30 6.25 7.68
CA ASN A 17 3.76 7.30 6.76
C ASN A 17 2.63 8.18 6.23
N ASN A 18 1.39 7.92 6.65
CA ASN A 18 0.17 8.59 6.19
C ASN A 18 0.04 8.57 4.64
N CYS A 19 0.36 7.43 4.03
CA CYS A 19 0.30 7.21 2.59
C CYS A 19 -0.97 6.45 2.20
N LYS A 20 -1.37 6.56 0.94
CA LYS A 20 -2.47 5.76 0.39
C LYS A 20 -1.96 4.41 -0.12
N LEU A 21 -2.82 3.40 -0.07
CA LEU A 21 -2.52 2.07 -0.59
C LEU A 21 -3.05 1.90 -2.01
N SER A 22 -2.55 0.89 -2.71
CA SER A 22 -3.12 0.41 -3.95
C SER A 22 -3.69 -0.98 -3.77
N LYS A 23 -4.70 -1.29 -4.58
CA LYS A 23 -5.35 -2.60 -4.65
C LYS A 23 -5.21 -3.17 -6.05
N LYS A 24 -4.80 -4.43 -6.14
CA LYS A 24 -4.78 -5.20 -7.38
C LYS A 24 -6.20 -5.44 -7.90
N ALA A 25 -6.29 -5.65 -9.21
CA ALA A 25 -7.52 -6.12 -9.82
C ALA A 25 -7.88 -7.51 -9.28
N ASP A 26 -9.15 -7.71 -9.00
CA ASP A 26 -9.73 -9.01 -8.69
C ASP A 26 -10.89 -9.29 -9.67
N PRO A 27 -11.48 -10.49 -9.66
CA PRO A 27 -12.60 -10.82 -10.56
C PRO A 27 -13.86 -9.97 -10.37
N THR A 28 -13.98 -9.28 -9.23
CA THR A 28 -15.15 -8.49 -8.85
C THR A 28 -14.95 -6.98 -9.04
N GLU A 29 -13.72 -6.50 -8.96
CA GLU A 29 -13.36 -5.08 -8.96
C GLU A 29 -12.00 -4.86 -9.65
N PRO A 30 -11.87 -3.77 -10.44
CA PRO A 30 -10.62 -3.43 -11.09
C PRO A 30 -9.52 -3.02 -10.10
N ALA A 31 -8.28 -2.99 -10.58
CA ALA A 31 -7.18 -2.39 -9.84
C ALA A 31 -7.49 -0.91 -9.59
N ARG A 32 -7.21 -0.46 -8.37
CA ARG A 32 -7.39 0.94 -8.00
C ARG A 32 -6.25 1.41 -7.13
N ASP A 33 -5.83 2.61 -7.40
CA ASP A 33 -4.95 3.37 -6.54
C ASP A 33 -5.82 4.17 -5.55
N ASP A 34 -5.22 4.75 -4.52
CA ASP A 34 -5.91 5.56 -3.51
C ASP A 34 -6.85 4.82 -2.54
N VAL A 35 -6.51 3.59 -2.17
CA VAL A 35 -7.22 2.84 -1.14
C VAL A 35 -6.89 3.36 0.24
N GLU A 36 -7.94 3.73 0.98
CA GLU A 36 -7.82 4.14 2.38
C GLU A 36 -7.42 2.96 3.28
N ILE A 37 -6.71 3.25 4.36
CA ILE A 37 -6.26 2.25 5.35
C ILE A 37 -7.44 1.42 5.88
N ALA A 38 -8.58 2.05 6.19
CA ALA A 38 -9.76 1.37 6.71
C ALA A 38 -10.35 0.37 5.69
N GLU A 39 -10.36 0.73 4.41
CA GLU A 39 -10.80 -0.12 3.31
C GLU A 39 -9.79 -1.25 3.06
N ALA A 40 -8.50 -0.91 3.03
CA ALA A 40 -7.41 -1.87 2.87
C ALA A 40 -7.43 -2.94 3.98
N ARG A 41 -7.72 -2.57 5.24
CA ARG A 41 -7.90 -3.54 6.34
C ARG A 41 -9.05 -4.49 6.09
N ARG A 42 -10.20 -4.00 5.60
CA ARG A 42 -11.36 -4.85 5.26
C ARG A 42 -11.02 -5.83 4.15
N ILE A 43 -10.35 -5.37 3.10
CA ILE A 43 -9.91 -6.24 1.99
C ILE A 43 -8.87 -7.25 2.49
N ALA A 44 -7.90 -6.82 3.31
CA ALA A 44 -6.83 -7.69 3.80
C ALA A 44 -7.27 -8.76 4.80
N GLN A 45 -8.47 -8.64 5.37
CA GLN A 45 -9.09 -9.72 6.15
C GLN A 45 -9.51 -10.90 5.27
N ILE A 46 -9.88 -10.65 4.01
CA ILE A 46 -10.35 -11.67 3.07
C ILE A 46 -9.20 -12.10 2.15
N ALA A 47 -8.47 -11.13 1.58
CA ALA A 47 -7.44 -11.32 0.59
C ALA A 47 -6.32 -10.27 0.76
N PRO A 48 -5.37 -10.50 1.70
CA PRO A 48 -4.26 -9.56 1.97
C PRO A 48 -3.34 -9.34 0.76
N ASP A 49 -3.23 -10.31 -0.14
CA ASP A 49 -2.36 -10.23 -1.31
C ASP A 49 -2.84 -9.25 -2.38
N LEU A 50 -4.09 -8.77 -2.27
CA LEU A 50 -4.65 -7.73 -3.14
C LEU A 50 -4.15 -6.33 -2.78
N ILE A 51 -3.77 -6.09 -1.53
CA ILE A 51 -3.34 -4.79 -1.06
C ILE A 51 -1.83 -4.66 -1.15
N TYR A 52 -1.37 -3.54 -1.68
CA TYR A 52 0.05 -3.20 -1.73
C TYR A 52 0.28 -1.70 -1.57
N VAL A 53 1.51 -1.32 -1.24
CA VAL A 53 1.96 0.06 -1.25
C VAL A 53 3.34 0.10 -1.88
N ASP A 54 3.51 1.00 -2.84
CA ASP A 54 4.78 1.28 -3.49
C ASP A 54 5.33 2.57 -2.90
N PHE A 55 6.55 2.54 -2.37
CA PHE A 55 7.24 3.73 -1.87
C PHE A 55 8.63 3.83 -2.48
N ASP A 56 9.03 5.03 -2.92
CA ASP A 56 10.40 5.28 -3.33
C ASP A 56 11.20 5.65 -2.09
N GLU A 57 12.04 4.73 -1.64
CA GLU A 57 13.03 4.99 -0.60
C GLU A 57 14.14 5.85 -1.22
N LEU A 58 13.89 7.15 -1.38
CA LEU A 58 14.95 8.13 -1.57
C LEU A 58 15.26 8.75 -0.21
N PRO A 59 16.44 8.51 0.39
CA PRO A 59 16.86 9.29 1.53
C PRO A 59 16.90 10.76 1.12
N PRO A 60 16.58 11.72 2.02
CA PRO A 60 16.94 13.09 1.77
C PRO A 60 18.47 13.12 1.70
N THR A 61 19.03 13.19 0.49
CA THR A 61 20.42 13.55 0.31
C THR A 61 20.54 15.02 0.71
N ASN A 62 20.62 15.25 2.02
CA ASN A 62 21.13 16.50 2.55
C ASN A 62 22.64 16.46 2.34
N VAL A 63 23.07 16.70 1.10
CA VAL A 63 24.44 17.10 0.83
C VAL A 63 24.56 18.54 1.29
N ALA A 64 25.27 18.68 2.40
CA ALA A 64 25.63 19.92 3.07
C ALA A 64 26.52 20.83 2.21
#